data_AF-A0AAD3R0L7-F1
#
_entry.id   AF-A0AAD3R0L7-F1
#
_cell.length_a   1.000
_cell.length_b   1.000
_cell.length_c   1.000
_cell.angle_alpha   90.00
_cell.angle_beta   90.00
_cell.angle_gamma   90.00
#
_symmetry.space_group_name_H-M   'P 1'
#
loop_
_entity.id
_entity.type
_entity.pdbx_description
1 polymer ?
#
loop_
_entity_poly.entity_id
_entity_poly.type
_entity_poly.pdbx_seq_one_letter_code
_entity_poly.pdbx_strand_id
1 'polypeptide(L)'
;MLFLPAAALCCLCSALVSMAADLVQDQFSLTKRVGETDTISCKGAEQCDKKQVYWYQKTETDSLRVILRIDLTDGKVNSRYGHPQRDDFKASRKSNGCELVIKEVKLTHSATYYCACWKNAAHSEK
;
A
#
# COMPACT_ATOMS: atom_id res chain seq x y z
N MET A 1 27.77 -29.31 48.84
CA MET A 1 27.15 -28.36 47.89
C MET A 1 28.20 -27.93 46.90
N LEU A 2 28.09 -28.31 45.64
CA LEU A 2 28.52 -27.49 44.51
C LEU A 2 27.59 -27.88 43.35
N PHE A 3 26.48 -27.15 43.26
CA PHE A 3 25.58 -27.20 42.12
C PHE A 3 26.34 -26.65 40.91
N LEU A 4 26.49 -27.46 39.85
CA LEU A 4 26.77 -26.90 38.53
C LEU A 4 25.50 -26.15 38.09
N PRO A 5 25.56 -24.87 37.72
CA PRO A 5 24.44 -24.25 37.04
C PRO A 5 24.41 -24.86 35.64
N ALA A 6 23.29 -25.46 35.29
CA ALA A 6 22.96 -25.77 33.90
C ALA A 6 22.94 -24.44 33.14
N ALA A 7 24.09 -24.02 32.61
CA ALA A 7 24.14 -23.05 31.53
C ALA A 7 23.60 -23.78 30.31
N ALA A 8 22.27 -23.91 30.25
CA ALA A 8 21.56 -24.02 29.00
C ALA A 8 21.97 -22.79 28.20
N LEU A 9 23.00 -22.96 27.39
CA LEU A 9 23.35 -22.09 26.29
C LEU A 9 22.16 -22.20 25.32
N CYS A 10 21.06 -21.55 25.68
CA CYS A 10 19.90 -21.39 24.81
C CYS A 10 20.44 -20.69 23.58
N CYS A 11 20.56 -21.46 22.50
CA CYS A 11 20.92 -21.00 21.18
C CYS A 11 20.30 -19.63 20.95
N LEU A 12 21.16 -18.61 20.91
CA LEU A 12 20.87 -17.34 20.24
C LEU A 12 20.77 -17.66 18.74
N CYS A 13 19.74 -18.42 18.35
CA CYS A 13 19.20 -18.38 17.01
C CYS A 13 18.48 -17.05 16.90
N SER A 14 19.25 -15.96 16.85
CA SER A 14 18.80 -14.69 16.33
C SER A 14 18.59 -14.90 14.84
N ALA A 15 17.52 -15.60 14.48
CA ALA A 15 16.99 -15.54 13.14
C ALA A 15 16.64 -14.07 12.93
N LEU A 16 17.50 -13.35 12.21
CA LEU A 16 17.17 -12.05 11.65
C LEU A 16 16.00 -12.31 10.70
N VAL A 17 14.78 -12.19 11.22
CA VAL A 17 13.59 -12.14 10.38
C VAL A 17 13.74 -10.84 9.61
N SER A 18 14.20 -10.94 8.37
CA SER A 18 14.08 -9.86 7.41
C SER A 18 12.60 -9.68 7.17
N MET A 19 11.98 -8.75 7.90
CA MET A 19 10.62 -8.32 7.60
C MET A 19 10.70 -7.73 6.19
N ALA A 20 10.08 -8.39 5.22
CA ALA A 20 9.87 -7.77 3.93
C ALA A 20 9.07 -6.50 4.19
N ALA A 21 9.68 -5.34 3.95
CA ALA A 21 8.98 -4.08 4.07
C ALA A 21 7.91 -4.03 2.98
N ASP A 22 6.65 -4.22 3.39
CA ASP A 22 5.45 -4.22 2.57
C ASP A 22 4.71 -2.88 2.69
N LEU A 23 3.92 -2.54 1.66
CA LEU A 23 3.06 -1.36 1.74
C LEU A 23 1.98 -1.60 2.79
N VAL A 24 1.72 -0.59 3.61
CA VAL A 24 0.78 -0.68 4.72
C VAL A 24 -0.47 0.15 4.44
N GLN A 25 -1.64 -0.51 4.50
CA GLN A 25 -2.96 0.10 4.48
C GLN A 25 -3.69 -0.27 5.79
N ASP A 26 -3.63 0.62 6.78
CA ASP A 26 -4.15 0.35 8.14
C ASP A 26 -5.69 0.21 8.19
N GLN A 27 -6.38 0.73 7.17
CA GLN A 27 -7.84 0.77 7.14
C GLN A 27 -8.39 -0.43 6.40
N PHE A 28 -8.88 -1.41 7.16
CA PHE A 28 -9.46 -2.64 6.61
C PHE A 28 -10.80 -2.40 5.90
N SER A 29 -11.67 -1.58 6.48
CA SER A 29 -12.96 -1.21 5.90
C SER A 29 -13.34 0.21 6.33
N LEU A 30 -13.88 0.97 5.39
CA LEU A 30 -14.38 2.33 5.59
C LEU A 30 -15.77 2.44 4.98
N THR A 31 -16.65 3.14 5.67
CA THR A 31 -17.97 3.49 5.16
C THR A 31 -18.11 5.00 5.20
N LYS A 32 -18.49 5.57 4.06
CA LYS A 32 -18.73 7.01 3.89
C LYS A 32 -20.11 7.25 3.34
N ARG A 33 -20.69 8.41 3.68
CA ARG A 33 -21.98 8.81 3.12
C ARG A 33 -21.77 9.33 1.69
N VAL A 34 -22.81 9.20 0.87
CA VAL A 34 -22.82 9.76 -0.48
C VAL A 34 -22.58 11.27 -0.41
N GLY A 35 -21.72 11.79 -1.28
CA GLY A 35 -21.32 13.20 -1.34
C GLY A 35 -20.17 13.59 -0.42
N GLU A 36 -19.78 12.75 0.54
CA GLU A 36 -18.60 13.01 1.38
C GLU A 36 -17.30 12.80 0.60
N THR A 37 -16.18 13.30 1.13
CA THR A 37 -14.84 12.96 0.63
C THR A 37 -14.26 11.83 1.48
N ASP A 38 -13.69 10.82 0.81
CA ASP A 38 -12.91 9.78 1.48
C ASP A 38 -11.43 9.87 1.15
N THR A 39 -10.60 9.32 2.03
CA THR A 39 -9.15 9.28 1.86
C THR A 39 -8.59 7.95 2.35
N ILE A 40 -7.90 7.25 1.45
CA ILE A 40 -7.30 5.95 1.72
C ILE A 40 -5.78 6.13 1.72
N SER A 41 -5.15 5.77 2.83
CA SER A 41 -3.70 5.93 3.03
C SER A 41 -2.92 4.70 2.58
N CYS A 42 -1.76 4.93 1.96
CA CYS A 42 -0.76 3.93 1.64
C CYS A 42 0.59 4.38 2.21
N LYS A 43 1.13 3.63 3.16
CA LYS A 43 2.39 3.92 3.86
C LYS A 43 3.48 2.92 3.47
N GLY A 44 4.74 3.24 3.79
CA GLY A 44 5.89 2.41 3.43
C GLY A 44 6.31 2.61 1.98
N ALA A 45 5.94 3.72 1.34
CA ALA A 45 6.26 3.86 -0.08
C ALA A 45 7.74 4.22 -0.34
N GLU A 46 8.53 4.45 0.72
CA GLU A 46 9.99 4.61 0.66
C GLU A 46 10.73 3.38 0.12
N GLN A 47 10.18 2.18 0.28
CA GLN A 47 10.78 0.94 -0.25
C GLN A 47 10.47 0.69 -1.74
N CYS A 48 9.76 1.59 -2.39
CA CYS A 48 9.39 1.48 -3.80
C CYS A 48 10.54 1.96 -4.70
N ASP A 49 11.13 1.04 -5.46
CA ASP A 49 12.34 1.31 -6.27
C ASP A 49 12.12 2.42 -7.30
N LYS A 50 10.95 2.44 -7.93
CA LYS A 50 10.60 3.45 -8.95
C LYS A 50 10.04 4.74 -8.36
N LYS A 51 9.94 4.87 -7.03
CA LYS A 51 9.27 5.99 -6.35
C LYS A 51 7.89 6.30 -6.93
N GLN A 52 7.17 5.27 -7.36
CA GLN A 52 5.85 5.38 -7.98
C GLN A 52 4.89 4.43 -7.30
N VAL A 53 3.73 4.95 -6.90
CA VAL A 53 2.63 4.15 -6.35
C VAL A 53 1.46 4.16 -7.31
N TYR A 54 0.94 2.97 -7.57
CA TYR A 54 -0.24 2.73 -8.37
C TYR A 54 -1.41 2.46 -7.44
N TRP A 55 -2.54 3.10 -7.71
CA TRP A 55 -3.80 2.85 -7.03
C TRP A 55 -4.72 2.04 -7.93
N TYR A 56 -5.30 1.00 -7.35
CA TYR A 56 -6.22 0.09 -8.03
C TYR A 56 -7.57 0.07 -7.32
N GLN A 57 -8.61 -0.13 -8.12
CA GLN A 57 -9.96 -0.43 -7.65
C GLN A 57 -10.28 -1.88 -8.02
N LYS A 58 -10.86 -2.64 -7.08
CA LYS A 58 -11.46 -3.95 -7.32
C LYS A 58 -12.90 -3.91 -6.83
N THR A 59 -13.86 -4.05 -7.74
CA THR A 59 -15.27 -4.17 -7.38
C THR A 59 -15.64 -5.65 -7.20
N GLU A 60 -16.87 -5.94 -6.80
CA GLU A 60 -17.35 -7.33 -6.74
C GLU A 60 -17.45 -7.99 -8.12
N THR A 61 -17.69 -7.20 -9.18
CA THR A 61 -17.94 -7.68 -10.54
C THR A 61 -16.72 -7.59 -11.45
N ASP A 62 -15.83 -6.64 -11.22
CA ASP A 62 -14.71 -6.34 -12.11
C ASP A 62 -13.38 -6.77 -11.49
N SER A 63 -12.47 -7.23 -12.35
CA SER A 63 -11.08 -7.45 -11.98
C SER A 63 -10.39 -6.15 -11.54
N LEU A 64 -9.25 -6.30 -10.87
CA LEU A 64 -8.39 -5.20 -10.44
C LEU A 64 -8.09 -4.23 -11.60
N ARG A 65 -8.52 -2.96 -11.50
CA ARG A 65 -8.32 -1.93 -12.52
C ARG A 65 -7.47 -0.79 -11.97
N VAL A 66 -6.49 -0.33 -12.75
CA VAL A 66 -5.66 0.83 -12.39
C VAL A 66 -6.51 2.09 -12.43
N ILE A 67 -6.53 2.85 -11.35
CA ILE A 67 -7.15 4.18 -11.27
C ILE A 67 -6.15 5.22 -11.78
N LEU A 68 -5.00 5.29 -11.09
CA LEU A 68 -3.97 6.31 -11.30
C LEU A 68 -2.62 5.83 -10.76
N ARG A 69 -1.58 6.57 -11.10
CA ARG A 69 -0.24 6.47 -10.52
C ARG A 69 0.21 7.84 -10.04
N ILE A 70 0.75 7.91 -8.84
CA ILE A 70 1.43 9.08 -8.28
C ILE A 70 2.94 8.88 -8.24
N ASP A 71 3.70 9.90 -8.65
CA ASP A 71 5.14 9.98 -8.45
C ASP A 71 5.45 10.55 -7.06
N LEU A 72 6.23 9.82 -6.26
CA LEU A 72 6.58 10.22 -4.90
C LEU A 72 7.73 11.22 -4.84
N THR A 73 8.31 11.60 -5.98
CA THR A 73 9.35 12.62 -6.07
C THR A 73 8.74 14.01 -6.14
N ASP A 74 7.78 14.21 -7.05
CA ASP A 74 7.19 15.52 -7.34
C ASP A 74 5.66 15.58 -7.17
N GLY A 75 5.03 14.46 -6.81
CA GLY A 75 3.58 14.39 -6.60
C GLY A 75 2.76 14.36 -7.88
N LYS A 76 3.38 14.27 -9.07
CA LYS A 76 2.62 14.24 -10.34
C LYS A 76 1.74 12.99 -10.43
N VAL A 77 0.48 13.22 -10.81
CA VAL A 77 -0.52 12.17 -10.98
C VAL A 77 -0.73 11.88 -12.46
N ASN A 78 -0.75 10.60 -12.83
CA ASN A 78 -1.20 10.12 -14.14
C ASN A 78 -2.40 9.20 -13.97
N SER A 79 -3.52 9.55 -14.59
CA SER A 79 -4.77 8.78 -14.59
C SER A 79 -5.18 8.32 -16.00
N ARG A 80 -4.26 8.36 -16.98
CA ARG A 80 -4.50 7.97 -18.38
C ARG A 80 -4.50 6.44 -18.57
N TYR A 81 -5.13 5.71 -17.65
CA TYR A 81 -5.28 4.24 -17.66
C TYR A 81 -6.67 3.77 -18.11
N GLY A 82 -7.54 4.71 -18.53
CA GLY A 82 -8.89 4.38 -19.03
C GLY A 82 -9.90 4.04 -17.94
N HIS A 83 -9.65 4.40 -16.67
CA HIS A 83 -10.63 4.21 -15.60
C HIS A 83 -11.87 5.07 -15.85
N PRO A 84 -13.09 4.50 -15.88
CA PRO A 84 -14.31 5.24 -16.25
C PRO A 84 -14.65 6.36 -15.24
N GLN A 85 -14.27 6.17 -13.99
CA GLN A 85 -14.46 7.13 -12.89
C GLN A 85 -13.21 7.97 -12.57
N ARG A 86 -12.21 8.06 -13.48
CA ARG A 86 -10.90 8.66 -13.15
C ARG A 86 -10.97 10.08 -12.58
N ASP A 87 -11.99 10.86 -12.93
CA ASP A 87 -12.12 12.27 -12.54
C ASP A 87 -12.62 12.44 -11.09
N ASP A 88 -13.24 11.39 -10.54
CA ASP A 88 -13.68 11.30 -9.14
C ASP A 88 -12.49 11.08 -8.18
N PHE A 89 -11.36 10.61 -8.71
CA PHE A 89 -10.17 10.31 -7.92
C PHE A 89 -9.10 11.40 -8.00
N LYS A 90 -8.38 11.58 -6.90
CA LYS A 90 -7.14 12.35 -6.79
C LYS A 90 -6.11 11.54 -6.01
N ALA A 91 -4.84 11.92 -6.08
CA ALA A 91 -3.83 11.40 -5.18
C ALA A 91 -3.00 12.54 -4.59
N SER A 92 -2.53 12.33 -3.36
CA SER A 92 -1.69 13.28 -2.64
C SER A 92 -0.46 12.58 -2.09
N ARG A 93 0.71 13.20 -2.25
CA ARG A 93 1.97 12.70 -1.70
C ARG A 93 2.03 12.97 -0.20
N LYS A 94 2.57 12.02 0.55
CA LYS A 94 2.88 12.14 1.99
C LYS A 94 4.36 11.87 2.24
N SER A 95 4.83 12.14 3.45
CA SER A 95 6.23 11.96 3.82
C SER A 95 6.69 10.50 3.70
N ASN A 96 5.82 9.53 4.04
CA ASN A 96 6.10 8.09 4.04
C ASN A 96 5.20 7.30 3.08
N GLY A 97 4.67 7.95 2.03
CA GLY A 97 3.57 7.34 1.29
C GLY A 97 2.79 8.26 0.37
N CYS A 98 1.55 7.86 0.14
CA CYS A 98 0.57 8.66 -0.56
C CYS A 98 -0.84 8.31 -0.10
N GLU A 99 -1.78 9.14 -0.51
CA GLU A 99 -3.21 8.94 -0.27
C GLU A 99 -3.96 8.94 -1.60
N LEU A 100 -4.97 8.07 -1.71
CA LEU A 100 -6.03 8.17 -2.71
C LEU A 100 -7.17 8.97 -2.11
N VAL A 101 -7.61 10.00 -2.81
CA VAL A 101 -8.74 10.84 -2.42
C VAL A 101 -9.91 10.54 -3.36
N ILE A 102 -11.04 10.15 -2.80
CA ILE A 102 -12.29 9.93 -3.52
C ILE A 102 -13.18 11.15 -3.26
N LYS A 103 -13.40 11.98 -4.28
CA LYS A 103 -14.30 13.13 -4.16
C LYS A 103 -15.73 12.68 -4.29
N GLU A 104 -16.63 13.35 -3.57
CA GLU A 104 -18.08 13.21 -3.73
C GLU A 104 -18.49 11.74 -3.87
N VAL A 105 -18.29 10.96 -2.81
CA VAL A 105 -18.47 9.51 -2.79
C VAL A 105 -19.84 9.13 -3.40
N LYS A 106 -19.83 8.14 -4.31
CA LYS A 106 -21.00 7.57 -4.98
C LYS A 106 -21.12 6.10 -4.60
N LEU A 107 -22.31 5.52 -4.74
CA LEU A 107 -22.51 4.07 -4.53
C LEU A 107 -21.58 3.24 -5.42
N THR A 108 -21.29 3.71 -6.63
CA THR A 108 -20.38 3.07 -7.58
C THR A 108 -18.91 3.14 -7.18
N HIS A 109 -18.55 3.80 -6.08
CA HIS A 109 -17.22 3.77 -5.47
C HIS A 109 -17.07 2.65 -4.42
N SER A 110 -18.13 1.88 -4.13
CA SER A 110 -18.02 0.72 -3.24
C SER A 110 -17.11 -0.33 -3.87
N ALA A 111 -15.93 -0.53 -3.28
CA ALA A 111 -14.88 -1.38 -3.82
C ALA A 111 -13.80 -1.64 -2.76
N THR A 112 -12.91 -2.59 -3.04
CA THR A 112 -11.62 -2.70 -2.36
C THR A 112 -10.57 -1.91 -3.13
N TYR A 113 -9.77 -1.12 -2.40
CA TYR A 113 -8.72 -0.28 -2.99
C TYR A 113 -7.35 -0.76 -2.56
N TYR A 114 -6.46 -0.91 -3.54
CA TYR A 114 -5.10 -1.39 -3.31
C TYR A 114 -4.09 -0.37 -3.78
N CYS A 115 -3.06 -0.13 -2.97
CA CYS A 115 -1.85 0.52 -3.45
C CYS A 115 -0.76 -0.53 -3.75
N ALA A 116 0.00 -0.31 -4.82
CA ALA A 116 1.13 -1.17 -5.17
C ALA A 116 2.28 -0.37 -5.77
N CYS A 117 3.49 -0.88 -5.65
CA CYS A 117 4.66 -0.32 -6.30
C CYS A 117 5.64 -1.42 -6.72
N TRP A 118 6.59 -1.04 -7.57
CA TRP A 118 7.64 -1.95 -8.01
C TRP A 118 8.73 -2.04 -6.95
N LYS A 119 9.10 -3.28 -6.61
CA LYS A 119 10.25 -3.64 -5.80
C LYS A 119 11.00 -4.75 -6.53
N ASN A 120 12.25 -4.51 -6.88
CA ASN A 120 13.11 -5.50 -7.50
C ASN A 120 13.42 -6.56 -6.44
N ALA A 121 13.06 -7.80 -6.72
CA ALA A 121 13.56 -8.90 -5.92
C ALA A 121 15.03 -9.15 -6.29
N ALA A 122 15.92 -9.24 -5.31
CA ALA A 122 17.21 -9.86 -5.55
C ALA A 122 16.94 -11.34 -5.87
N HIS A 123 17.21 -11.76 -7.10
CA HIS A 123 17.24 -13.18 -7.43
C HIS A 123 18.40 -13.81 -6.64
N SER A 124 18.09 -14.45 -5.52
CA SER A 124 18.96 -15.50 -4.99
C SER A 124 18.69 -16.73 -5.84
N GLU A 125 19.61 -17.05 -6.76
CA GLU A 125 19.72 -18.44 -7.20
C GLU A 125 19.97 -19.29 -5.95
N LYS A 126 19.23 -20.38 -5.86
CA LYS A 126 19.21 -21.29 -4.71
C LYS A 126 20.00 -22.54 -5.08
#